data_AF-A0A9X5X7N2-F1
#
_entry.id   AF-A0A9X5X7N2-F1
#
_cell.length_a   1.000
_cell.length_b   1.000
_cell.length_c   1.000
_cell.angle_alpha   90.00
_cell.angle_beta   90.00
_cell.angle_gamma   90.00
#
_symmetry.space_group_name_H-M   'P 1'
#
loop_
_entity.id
_entity.type
_entity.pdbx_description
1 polymer ?
#
loop_
_entity_poly.entity_id
_entity_poly.type
_entity_poly.pdbx_seq_one_letter_code
_entity_poly.pdbx_strand_id
1 'polypeptide(L)' 'MSGNARARLLDELSTVSRRYMASYALFNQALADRLKLHPTDMQCVNLLGLEGGPVTTGRIAELTGLTTGS' A
#
# COMPACT_ATOMS: atom_id res chain seq x y z
N MET A 1 17.88 26.15 -15.34
CA MET A 1 16.61 25.60 -15.89
C MET A 1 16.23 24.23 -15.34
N SER A 2 17.16 23.28 -15.13
CA SER A 2 16.87 21.92 -14.60
C SER A 2 16.16 21.89 -13.22
N GLY A 3 16.52 22.78 -12.29
CA GLY A 3 15.90 22.84 -10.95
C GLY A 3 14.39 23.14 -10.96
N ASN A 4 13.91 23.91 -11.95
CA ASN A 4 12.49 24.26 -12.07
C ASN A 4 11.67 23.10 -12.67
N ALA A 5 12.25 22.35 -13.61
CA ALA A 5 11.63 21.15 -14.16
C ALA A 5 11.50 20.04 -13.11
N ARG A 6 12.55 19.80 -12.32
CA ARG A 6 12.52 18.82 -11.22
C ARG A 6 11.45 19.17 -10.17
N ALA A 7 11.38 20.43 -9.75
CA ALA A 7 10.37 20.88 -8.78
C ALA A 7 8.94 20.66 -9.29
N ARG A 8 8.67 21.02 -10.55
CA ARG A 8 7.36 20.79 -11.18
C ARG A 8 7.00 19.31 -11.23
N LEU A 9 7.92 18.45 -11.66
CA LEU A 9 7.67 17.00 -11.74
C LEU A 9 7.38 16.38 -10.37
N LEU A 10 8.06 16.84 -9.31
CA LEU A 10 7.79 16.38 -7.96
C LEU A 10 6.41 16.81 -7.46
N ASP A 11 5.97 18.04 -7.77
CA ASP A 11 4.63 18.51 -7.42
C ASP A 11 3.53 17.73 -8.15
N GLU A 12 3.73 17.48 -9.45
CA GLU A 12 2.83 16.67 -10.27
C GLU A 12 2.76 15.23 -9.74
N LEU A 13 3.91 14.61 -9.49
CA LEU A 13 4.00 13.27 -8.90
C LEU A 13 3.29 13.22 -7.55
N SER A 14 3.46 14.23 -6.70
CA SER A 14 2.80 14.31 -5.40
C SER A 14 1.27 14.30 -5.53
N THR A 15 0.75 15.07 -6.50
CA THR A 15 -0.68 15.16 -6.77
C THR A 15 -1.24 13.86 -7.35
N VAL A 16 -0.58 13.28 -8.34
CA VAL A 16 -1.01 12.01 -8.94
C VAL A 16 -0.93 10.88 -7.93
N SER A 17 0.13 10.82 -7.12
CA SER A 17 0.30 9.80 -6.07
C SER A 17 -0.82 9.85 -5.05
N ARG A 18 -1.23 11.04 -4.58
CA ARG A 18 -2.35 11.17 -3.63
C ARG A 18 -3.66 10.67 -4.21
N ARG A 19 -3.95 11.01 -5.48
CA ARG A 19 -5.17 10.54 -6.17
C ARG A 19 -5.16 9.03 -6.33
N TYR A 20 -4.03 8.48 -6.77
CA TYR A 20 -3.85 7.04 -6.92
C TYR A 20 -4.03 6.31 -5.57
N MET A 21 -3.41 6.80 -4.49
CA MET A 21 -3.56 6.23 -3.14
C MET A 21 -5.00 6.27 -2.65
N ALA A 22 -5.74 7.35 -2.90
CA ALA A 22 -7.15 7.44 -2.54
C ALA A 22 -8.00 6.40 -3.30
N SER A 23 -7.79 6.27 -4.62
CA SER A 23 -8.49 5.27 -5.44
C SER A 23 -8.16 3.84 -5.00
N TYR A 24 -6.89 3.58 -4.69
CA TYR A 24 -6.44 2.27 -4.22
C TYR A 24 -7.02 1.93 -2.83
N ALA A 25 -7.09 2.89 -1.92
CA ALA A 25 -7.70 2.70 -0.61
C ALA A 25 -9.19 2.33 -0.71
N LEU A 26 -9.95 3.01 -1.57
CA LEU A 26 -11.37 2.71 -1.82
C LEU A 26 -11.55 1.32 -2.44
N PHE A 27 -10.67 0.94 -3.37
CA PHE A 27 -10.66 -0.38 -3.96
C PHE A 27 -10.38 -1.48 -2.93
N ASN A 28 -9.36 -1.31 -2.09
CA ASN A 28 -9.04 -2.27 -1.03
C ASN A 28 -10.16 -2.36 0.02
N GLN A 29 -10.84 -1.26 0.34
CA GLN A 29 -12.01 -1.29 1.21
C GLN A 29 -13.13 -2.14 0.62
N ALA A 30 -13.45 -1.95 -0.67
CA ALA A 30 -14.48 -2.74 -1.34
C ALA A 30 -14.14 -4.24 -1.37
N LEU A 31 -12.86 -4.59 -1.55
CA LEU A 31 -12.40 -5.98 -1.44
C LEU A 31 -12.54 -6.52 -0.01
N ALA A 32 -12.15 -5.73 1.00
CA ALA A 32 -12.28 -6.10 2.41
C ALA A 32 -13.74 -6.44 2.75
N ASP A 33 -14.67 -5.57 2.35
CA ASP A 33 -16.10 -5.76 2.56
C ASP A 33 -16.61 -7.01 1.85
N ARG A 34 -16.17 -7.24 0.60
CA ARG A 34 -16.58 -8.38 -0.22
C ARG A 34 -16.08 -9.72 0.32
N LEU A 35 -14.88 -9.74 0.90
CA LEU A 35 -14.23 -10.92 1.44
C LEU A 35 -14.48 -11.11 2.95
N LYS A 36 -15.13 -10.13 3.60
CA LYS A 36 -15.38 -10.07 5.05
C LYS A 36 -14.07 -10.13 5.86
N LEU A 37 -13.06 -9.40 5.40
CA LEU A 37 -11.77 -9.27 6.05
C LEU A 37 -11.62 -7.88 6.67
N HIS A 38 -10.80 -7.75 7.71
CA HIS A 38 -10.41 -6.43 8.20
C HIS A 38 -9.55 -5.72 7.14
N PRO A 39 -9.64 -4.39 6.96
CA PRO A 39 -8.83 -3.67 5.97
C PRO A 39 -7.31 -3.92 6.12
N THR A 40 -6.84 -4.04 7.37
CA THR A 40 -5.44 -4.42 7.66
C THR A 40 -5.11 -5.82 7.16
N ASP A 41 -6.00 -6.80 7.34
CA ASP A 41 -5.79 -8.16 6.85
C ASP A 41 -5.78 -8.22 5.33
N MET A 42 -6.63 -7.42 4.67
CA MET A 42 -6.60 -7.27 3.21
C MET A 42 -5.27 -6.71 2.71
N GLN A 43 -4.69 -5.75 3.43
CA GLN A 43 -3.38 -5.21 3.10
C GLN A 43 -2.30 -6.29 3.24
N CYS A 44 -2.36 -7.13 4.28
CA CYS A 44 -1.46 -8.28 4.45
C CYS A 44 -1.58 -9.27 3.28
N VAL A 45 -2.80 -9.63 2.87
CA VAL A 45 -3.04 -10.53 1.73
C VAL A 45 -2.50 -9.94 0.43
N ASN A 46 -2.70 -8.64 0.19
CA ASN A 46 -2.14 -7.97 -0.98
C ASN A 46 -0.61 -8.04 -0.99
N LEU A 47 0.05 -7.77 0.14
CA LEU A 47 1.51 -7.86 0.24
C LEU A 47 2.02 -9.28 0.02
N LEU A 48 1.35 -10.28 0.60
CA LEU A 48 1.66 -11.69 0.36
C LEU A 48 1.59 -12.05 -1.13
N GLY A 49 0.63 -11.49 -1.87
CA GLY A 49 0.48 -11.71 -3.31
C GLY A 49 1.60 -11.12 -4.17
N LEU A 50 2.38 -10.17 -3.65
CA LEU A 50 3.54 -9.59 -4.34
C LEU A 50 4.83 -10.40 -4.13
N GLU A 51 4.84 -11.28 -3.13
CA GLU A 51 6.02 -12.08 -2.80
C GLU A 51 6.12 -13.30 -3.72
N GLY A 52 7.35 -13.65 -4.12
CA GLY A 52 7.60 -14.77 -5.03
C GLY A 52 7.46 -16.17 -4.40
N GLY A 53 7.08 -16.25 -3.12
CA GLY A 53 6.98 -17.50 -2.36
C GLY A 53 6.56 -17.28 -0.91
N PRO A 54 6.57 -18.34 -0.10
CA PRO A 54 6.23 -18.25 1.32
C PRO A 54 7.11 -17.23 2.06
N VAL A 55 6.50 -16.44 2.94
CA VAL A 55 7.21 -15.47 3.78
C VAL A 55 6.96 -15.72 5.26
N THR A 56 7.90 -15.27 6.10
CA THR A 56 7.78 -15.38 7.56
C THR A 56 6.82 -14.32 8.10
N THR A 57 6.24 -14.58 9.28
CA THR A 57 5.40 -13.60 9.99
C THR A 57 6.15 -12.31 10.31
N GLY A 58 7.43 -12.40 10.67
CA GLY A 58 8.30 -11.24 10.91
C GLY A 58 8.50 -10.39 9.65
N ARG A 59 8.65 -11.02 8.47
CA ARG A 59 8.78 -10.28 7.21
C ARG A 59 7.52 -9.51 6.87
N ILE A 60 6.35 -10.10 7.09
CA ILE A 60 5.08 -9.39 6.88
C ILE A 60 4.93 -8.22 7.85
N ALA A 61 5.28 -8.41 9.13
CA ALA A 61 5.25 -7.35 10.13
C ALA A 61 6.11 -6.13 9.73
N GLU A 62 7.32 -6.38 9.18
CA GLU A 62 8.19 -5.32 8.62
C GLU A 62 7.54 -4.59 7.45
N LEU A 63 6.96 -5.34 6.50
CA LEU A 63 6.32 -4.77 5.30
C LEU A 63 5.09 -3.93 5.63
N THR A 64 4.35 -4.29 6.68
CA THR A 64 3.15 -3.57 7.11
C THR A 64 3.42 -2.49 8.16
N GLY A 65 4.59 -2.49 8.81
CA GLY A 65 4.88 -1.65 9.97
C GLY A 65 4.02 -1.99 11.19
N LEU A 66 3.50 -3.22 11.28
CA LEU A 66 2.65 -3.68 12.37
C LEU A 66 3.51 -4.48 13.35
N THR A 67 3.27 -4.31 14.64
CA THR A 67 3.92 -5.13 15.67
C THR A 67 3.20 -6.47 15.82
N THR A 68 3.93 -7.51 16.20
CA THR A 68 3.31 -8.77 16.61
C THR A 68 2.42 -8.52 17.84
N GLY A 69 1.15 -8.91 17.77
CA GLY A 69 0.18 -8.76 18.87
C GLY A 69 0.25 -9.86 19.94
N SER A 70 1.28 -10.71 19.88
CA SER A 70 1.58 -11.81 20.81
C SER A 70 2.47 -11.37 21.97
#